data_AF-A0A0R2XHE1-F1
#
_entry.id   AF-A0A0R2XHE1-F1
#
_cell.length_a   1.000
_cell.length_b   1.000
_cell.length_c   1.000
_cell.angle_alpha   90.00
_cell.angle_beta   90.00
_cell.angle_gamma   90.00
#
_symmetry.space_group_name_H-M   'P 1'
#
loop_
_entity.id
_entity.type
_entity.pdbx_description
1 polymer ?
#
loop_
_entity_poly.entity_id
_entity_poly.type
_entity_poly.pdbx_seq_one_letter_code
_entity_poly.pdbx_strand_id
1 'polypeptide(L)'
;MQNPYLYLGLAFFLGSLPFGHWLALTRGVDLRKQGSGNTGATNVGRVLGKKWGYLVFALDLGKGWLAVAMAQFAGELSDRWVLASGVCAVLGHVFSPWLGFRGGKGVATSAGILVGLTPWIALAVVGLWAGLFQISRMVSIASLGAATAFPVLVFWLHPTQSFLQWTSIGISL
;
A
#
# COMPACT_ATOMS: atom_id res chain seq x y z
N MET A 1 27.11 8.85 3.91
CA MET A 1 26.56 7.49 3.72
C MET A 1 25.51 7.21 4.77
N GLN A 2 24.24 7.48 4.47
CA GLN A 2 23.13 7.02 5.31
C GLN A 2 23.10 5.50 5.39
N ASN A 3 22.78 4.96 6.56
CA ASN A 3 22.66 3.52 6.77
C ASN A 3 21.32 3.03 6.15
N PRO A 4 21.32 2.30 5.02
CA PRO A 4 20.09 1.87 4.36
C PRO A 4 19.25 0.94 5.25
N TYR A 5 19.89 0.16 6.13
CA TYR A 5 19.21 -0.78 7.02
C TYR A 5 18.30 -0.07 8.04
N LEU A 6 18.65 1.16 8.43
CA LEU A 6 17.80 1.97 9.31
C LEU A 6 16.45 2.26 8.65
N TYR A 7 16.45 2.65 7.37
CA TYR A 7 15.23 2.99 6.63
C TYR A 7 14.37 1.75 6.35
N LEU A 8 14.98 0.59 6.11
CA LEU A 8 14.25 -0.67 6.02
C LEU A 8 13.53 -1.01 7.33
N GLY A 9 14.23 -0.88 8.46
CA GLY A 9 13.66 -1.11 9.78
C GLY A 9 12.52 -0.14 10.10
N LEU A 10 12.72 1.15 9.83
CA LEU A 10 11.69 2.18 10.02
C LEU A 10 10.47 1.94 9.12
N ALA A 11 10.69 1.58 7.86
CA ALA A 11 9.61 1.28 6.92
C ALA A 11 8.80 0.05 7.36
N PHE A 12 9.47 -1.02 7.79
CA PHE A 12 8.80 -2.19 8.36
C PHE A 12 8.00 -1.83 9.60
N PHE A 13 8.59 -1.06 10.52
CA PHE A 13 7.92 -0.61 11.73
C PHE A 13 6.66 0.20 11.41
N LEU A 14 6.77 1.21 10.54
CA LEU A 14 5.64 2.03 10.09
C LEU A 14 4.56 1.17 9.42
N GLY A 15 4.96 0.28 8.51
CA GLY A 15 4.06 -0.66 7.85
C GLY A 15 3.30 -1.54 8.84
N SER A 16 3.98 -1.97 9.91
CA SER A 16 3.44 -2.89 10.91
C SER A 16 2.31 -2.33 11.74
N LEU A 17 2.16 -1.01 11.82
CA LEU A 17 1.11 -0.36 12.60
C LEU A 17 -0.29 -0.80 12.11
N PRO A 18 -1.07 -1.51 12.94
CA PRO A 18 -2.32 -2.11 12.51
C PRO A 18 -3.50 -1.15 12.72
N PHE A 19 -3.49 -0.01 12.03
CA PHE A 19 -4.46 1.09 12.24
C PHE A 19 -5.92 0.64 12.25
N GLY A 20 -6.31 -0.25 11.33
CA GLY A 20 -7.67 -0.78 11.31
C GLY A 20 -8.05 -1.58 12.55
N HIS A 21 -7.13 -2.41 13.06
CA HIS A 21 -7.36 -3.17 14.28
C HIS A 21 -7.44 -2.25 15.51
N TRP A 22 -6.49 -1.33 15.68
CA TRP A 22 -6.52 -0.36 16.78
C TRP A 22 -7.79 0.48 16.76
N LEU A 23 -8.17 1.03 15.61
CA LEU A 23 -9.40 1.79 15.47
C LEU A 23 -10.63 0.98 15.87
N ALA A 24 -10.72 -0.29 15.47
CA ALA A 24 -11.84 -1.14 15.84
C ALA A 24 -11.89 -1.46 17.33
N LEU A 25 -10.73 -1.67 17.96
CA LEU A 25 -10.65 -1.86 19.41
C LEU A 25 -11.13 -0.64 20.18
N THR A 26 -10.88 0.59 19.70
CA THR A 26 -11.47 1.81 20.31
C THR A 26 -13.01 1.85 20.25
N ARG A 27 -13.62 0.95 19.49
CA ARG A 27 -15.07 0.77 19.37
C ARG A 27 -15.59 -0.51 20.00
N GLY A 28 -14.76 -1.19 20.79
CA GLY A 28 -15.14 -2.46 21.41
C GLY A 28 -15.32 -3.60 20.42
N VAL A 29 -14.75 -3.50 19.21
CA VAL A 29 -14.88 -4.48 18.13
C VAL A 29 -13.55 -5.17 17.86
N ASP A 30 -13.55 -6.50 17.95
CA ASP A 30 -12.46 -7.31 17.45
C ASP A 30 -12.71 -7.70 15.98
N LEU A 31 -12.01 -7.03 15.05
CA LEU A 31 -12.11 -7.30 13.61
C LEU A 31 -11.76 -8.73 13.22
N ARG A 32 -10.96 -9.44 14.01
CA ARG A 32 -10.56 -10.83 13.70
C ARG A 32 -11.72 -11.80 13.83
N LYS A 33 -12.74 -11.43 14.60
CA LYS A 33 -13.95 -12.20 14.84
C LYS A 33 -15.15 -11.72 14.02
N GLN A 34 -14.99 -10.67 13.21
CA GLN A 34 -16.10 -10.03 12.50
C GLN A 34 -15.82 -9.84 11.00
N GLY A 35 -16.91 -9.88 10.22
CA GLY A 35 -16.85 -9.71 8.77
C GLY A 35 -15.95 -10.76 8.12
N SER A 36 -14.93 -10.33 7.37
CA SER A 36 -13.97 -11.23 6.73
C SER A 36 -12.78 -11.62 7.59
N GLY A 37 -12.73 -11.21 8.87
CA GLY A 37 -11.59 -11.45 9.78
C GLY A 37 -10.32 -10.64 9.46
N ASN A 38 -10.33 -9.82 8.41
CA ASN A 38 -9.16 -9.04 7.98
C ASN A 38 -9.11 -7.70 8.72
N THR A 39 -7.92 -7.14 8.96
CA THR A 39 -7.74 -5.87 9.68
C THR A 39 -7.75 -4.65 8.76
N GLY A 40 -7.78 -4.84 7.43
CA GLY A 40 -7.75 -3.77 6.45
C GLY A 40 -9.06 -2.99 6.28
N ALA A 41 -8.95 -1.87 5.57
CA ALA A 41 -10.01 -0.89 5.32
C ALA A 41 -11.36 -1.48 4.87
N THR A 42 -11.35 -2.49 3.98
CA THR A 42 -12.59 -3.10 3.49
C THR A 42 -13.40 -3.76 4.61
N ASN A 43 -12.73 -4.48 5.52
CA ASN A 43 -13.44 -5.14 6.62
C ASN A 43 -13.87 -4.12 7.68
N VAL A 44 -13.03 -3.13 7.97
CA VAL A 44 -13.40 -1.99 8.83
C VAL A 44 -14.66 -1.30 8.28
N GLY A 45 -14.70 -1.02 6.97
CA GLY A 45 -15.84 -0.41 6.32
C GLY A 45 -17.11 -1.26 6.41
N ARG A 46 -16.97 -2.59 6.38
CA ARG A 46 -18.09 -3.53 6.52
C ARG A 46 -18.60 -3.59 7.97
N VAL A 47 -17.71 -3.62 8.95
CA VAL A 47 -18.07 -3.85 10.36
C VAL A 47 -18.43 -2.56 11.09
N LEU A 48 -17.69 -1.47 10.84
CA LEU A 48 -17.87 -0.18 11.52
C LEU A 48 -18.53 0.88 10.65
N GLY A 49 -18.58 0.69 9.33
CA GLY A 49 -19.17 1.61 8.36
C GLY A 49 -18.14 2.36 7.49
N LYS A 50 -18.61 2.84 6.33
CA LYS A 50 -17.76 3.40 5.24
C LYS A 50 -16.80 4.50 5.70
N LYS A 51 -17.25 5.40 6.58
CA LYS A 51 -16.41 6.49 7.15
C LYS A 51 -15.12 5.95 7.77
N TRP A 52 -15.22 4.88 8.56
CA TRP A 52 -14.05 4.27 9.22
C TRP A 52 -13.21 3.46 8.26
N GLY A 53 -13.84 2.83 7.26
CA GLY A 53 -13.12 2.19 6.16
C GLY A 53 -12.22 3.17 5.41
N TYR A 54 -12.73 4.36 5.05
CA TYR A 54 -11.94 5.39 4.36
C TYR A 54 -10.82 5.96 5.23
N LEU A 55 -11.06 6.16 6.53
CA LEU A 55 -10.01 6.59 7.45
C LEU A 55 -8.86 5.58 7.52
N VAL A 56 -9.17 4.29 7.68
CA VAL A 56 -8.14 3.23 7.72
C VAL A 56 -7.43 3.11 6.38
N PHE A 57 -8.15 3.24 5.27
CA PHE A 57 -7.54 3.28 3.95
C PHE A 57 -6.51 4.41 3.84
N ALA A 58 -6.87 5.63 4.28
CA ALA A 58 -5.98 6.78 4.25
C ALA A 58 -4.74 6.58 5.14
N LEU A 59 -4.90 6.00 6.34
CA LEU A 59 -3.78 5.70 7.24
C LEU A 59 -2.85 4.60 6.69
N ASP A 60 -3.42 3.51 6.17
CA ASP A 60 -2.65 2.41 5.59
C ASP A 60 -1.97 2.79 4.26
N LEU A 61 -2.54 3.74 3.51
CA LEU A 61 -1.91 4.39 2.37
C LEU A 61 -0.79 5.32 2.84
N GLY A 62 -1.08 6.16 3.82
CA GLY A 62 -0.14 7.15 4.36
C GLY A 62 1.17 6.53 4.86
N LYS A 63 1.11 5.38 5.55
CA LYS A 63 2.34 4.69 6.00
C LYS A 63 3.17 4.12 4.85
N GLY A 64 2.54 3.67 3.76
CA GLY A 64 3.25 3.20 2.57
C GLY A 64 3.93 4.34 1.83
N TRP A 65 3.22 5.46 1.67
CA TRP A 65 3.78 6.70 1.13
C TRP A 65 4.95 7.20 1.98
N LEU A 66 4.76 7.29 3.29
CA LEU A 66 5.75 7.81 4.23
C LEU A 66 7.02 6.94 4.24
N ALA A 67 6.89 5.62 4.15
CA ALA A 67 8.03 4.71 4.08
C ALA A 67 8.96 5.00 2.89
N VAL A 68 8.38 5.28 1.71
CA VAL A 68 9.13 5.64 0.50
C VAL A 68 9.67 7.06 0.61
N ALA A 69 8.83 8.01 1.03
CA ALA A 69 9.21 9.42 1.15
C ALA A 69 10.39 9.60 2.11
N MET A 70 10.38 8.93 3.26
CA MET A 70 11.49 8.96 4.20
C MET A 70 12.80 8.46 3.59
N ALA A 71 12.75 7.42 2.76
CA ALA A 71 13.94 6.89 2.09
C ALA A 71 14.42 7.81 0.95
N GLN A 72 13.51 8.48 0.23
CA GLN A 72 13.86 9.45 -0.83
C GLN A 72 14.48 10.72 -0.24
N PHE A 73 13.84 11.30 0.78
CA PHE A 73 14.29 12.53 1.44
C PHE A 73 15.51 12.32 2.35
N ALA A 74 15.90 11.07 2.60
CA ALA A 74 17.15 10.76 3.25
C ALA A 74 18.33 11.43 2.52
N GLY A 75 18.29 11.45 1.18
CA GLY A 75 19.28 12.11 0.34
C GLY A 75 20.62 11.38 0.37
N GLU A 76 20.70 10.22 -0.31
CA GLU A 76 21.91 9.42 -0.65
C GLU A 76 21.55 7.95 -0.91
N LEU A 77 20.33 7.51 -0.59
CA LEU A 77 19.88 6.15 -0.88
C LEU A 77 19.65 5.96 -2.38
N SER A 78 20.23 4.88 -2.93
CA SER A 78 19.91 4.45 -4.29
C SER A 78 18.44 4.02 -4.38
N ASP A 79 17.87 4.11 -5.58
CA ASP A 79 16.46 3.77 -5.80
C ASP A 79 16.10 2.36 -5.31
N ARG A 80 17.05 1.41 -5.39
CA ARG A 80 16.91 0.04 -4.86
C ARG A 80 16.56 0.02 -3.37
N TRP A 81 17.19 0.87 -2.56
CA TRP A 81 16.91 0.95 -1.13
C TRP A 81 15.59 1.65 -0.82
N VAL A 82 15.19 2.62 -1.65
CA VAL A 82 13.88 3.25 -1.58
C VAL A 82 12.77 2.23 -1.81
N LEU A 83 12.90 1.38 -2.84
CA LEU A 83 11.94 0.30 -3.09
C LEU A 83 11.97 -0.76 -1.99
N ALA A 84 13.15 -1.19 -1.56
CA ALA A 84 13.26 -2.15 -0.47
C ALA A 84 12.56 -1.64 0.80
N SER A 85 12.58 -0.33 1.05
CA SER A 85 11.80 0.31 2.13
C SER A 85 10.30 0.17 1.89
N GLY A 86 9.81 0.43 0.69
CA GLY A 86 8.41 0.16 0.31
C GLY A 86 8.00 -1.30 0.55
N VAL A 87 8.81 -2.26 0.08
CA VAL A 87 8.56 -3.70 0.31
C VAL A 87 8.53 -4.01 1.80
N CYS A 88 9.46 -3.47 2.59
CA CYS A 88 9.47 -3.63 4.04
C CYS A 88 8.19 -3.09 4.69
N ALA A 89 7.63 -1.97 4.22
CA ALA A 89 6.36 -1.46 4.73
C ALA A 89 5.17 -2.38 4.42
N VAL A 90 5.12 -2.98 3.22
CA VAL A 90 4.10 -3.99 2.88
C VAL A 90 4.27 -5.22 3.76
N LEU A 91 5.50 -5.73 3.90
CA LEU A 91 5.80 -6.88 4.77
C LEU A 91 5.43 -6.60 6.22
N GLY A 92 5.70 -5.40 6.73
CA GLY A 92 5.27 -4.98 8.06
C GLY A 92 3.75 -5.04 8.19
N HIS A 93 2.99 -4.54 7.21
CA HIS A 93 1.53 -4.58 7.27
C HIS A 93 0.95 -5.99 7.16
N VAL A 94 1.52 -6.86 6.32
CA VAL A 94 1.08 -8.25 6.12
C VAL A 94 1.46 -9.13 7.31
N PHE A 95 2.71 -9.01 7.78
CA PHE A 95 3.29 -9.77 8.88
C PHE A 95 3.47 -8.91 10.14
N SER A 96 2.44 -8.15 10.49
CA SER A 96 2.48 -7.23 11.63
C SER A 96 2.73 -7.98 12.95
N PRO A 97 3.82 -7.67 13.69
CA PRO A 97 4.12 -8.32 14.97
C PRO A 97 3.04 -8.06 16.03
N TRP A 98 2.42 -6.88 16.00
CA TRP A 98 1.29 -6.47 16.86
C TRP A 98 0.07 -7.38 16.73
N LEU A 99 0.01 -8.09 15.61
CA LEU A 99 -1.07 -8.96 15.19
C LEU A 99 -0.61 -10.43 15.16
N GLY A 100 0.48 -10.79 15.85
CA GLY A 100 0.99 -12.17 15.81
C GLY A 100 1.30 -12.63 14.38
N PHE A 101 1.84 -11.73 13.56
CA PHE A 101 2.21 -11.93 12.16
C PHE A 101 1.04 -12.27 11.22
N ARG A 102 -0.20 -11.95 11.63
CA ARG A 102 -1.42 -12.11 10.82
C ARG A 102 -2.09 -10.75 10.59
N GLY A 103 -1.50 -9.98 9.68
CA GLY A 103 -1.92 -8.63 9.33
C GLY A 103 -2.92 -8.55 8.17
N GLY A 104 -2.87 -7.44 7.44
CA GLY A 104 -3.77 -7.17 6.31
C GLY A 104 -3.22 -7.68 4.97
N LYS A 105 -3.88 -7.32 3.86
CA LYS A 105 -3.49 -7.75 2.50
C LYS A 105 -2.47 -6.84 1.80
N GLY A 106 -2.11 -5.69 2.38
CA GLY A 106 -1.09 -4.80 1.80
C GLY A 106 -1.60 -3.82 0.74
N VAL A 107 -2.81 -3.99 0.20
CA VAL A 107 -3.31 -3.21 -0.96
C VAL A 107 -3.20 -1.69 -0.77
N ALA A 108 -3.69 -1.14 0.35
CA ALA A 108 -3.63 0.31 0.59
C ALA A 108 -2.18 0.79 0.79
N THR A 109 -1.34 0.01 1.46
CA THR A 109 0.08 0.31 1.65
C THR A 109 0.85 0.29 0.34
N SER A 110 0.60 -0.69 -0.53
CA SER A 110 1.12 -0.73 -1.89
C SER A 110 0.68 0.49 -2.70
N ALA A 111 -0.59 0.89 -2.61
CA ALA A 111 -1.06 2.12 -3.26
C ALA A 111 -0.33 3.37 -2.73
N GLY A 112 -0.03 3.44 -1.43
CA GLY A 112 0.77 4.51 -0.84
C GLY A 112 2.20 4.58 -1.41
N ILE A 113 2.84 3.42 -1.59
CA ILE A 113 4.15 3.31 -2.23
C ILE A 113 4.10 3.85 -3.66
N LEU A 114 3.06 3.49 -4.42
CA LEU A 114 2.86 3.99 -5.79
C LEU A 114 2.70 5.51 -5.82
N VAL A 115 1.91 6.07 -4.90
CA VAL A 115 1.75 7.52 -4.79
C VAL A 115 3.08 8.20 -4.43
N GLY A 116 3.92 7.57 -3.61
CA GLY A 116 5.24 8.09 -3.23
C GLY A 116 6.27 8.04 -4.35
N LEU A 117 6.24 6.98 -5.17
CA LEU A 117 7.19 6.80 -6.27
C LEU A 117 6.76 7.57 -7.53
N THR A 118 5.49 7.48 -7.92
CA THR A 118 4.97 7.95 -9.21
C THR A 118 3.54 8.48 -9.08
N PRO A 119 3.33 9.65 -8.44
CA PRO A 119 1.99 10.16 -8.13
C PRO A 119 1.08 10.31 -9.35
N TRP A 120 1.62 10.72 -10.49
CA TRP A 120 0.86 10.87 -11.75
C TRP A 120 0.38 9.53 -12.31
N ILE A 121 1.20 8.50 -12.23
CA ILE A 121 0.85 7.15 -12.68
C ILE A 121 -0.14 6.52 -11.70
N ALA A 122 0.07 6.71 -10.40
CA ALA A 122 -0.87 6.27 -9.38
C ALA A 122 -2.27 6.87 -9.61
N LEU A 123 -2.36 8.16 -9.93
CA LEU A 123 -3.62 8.82 -10.26
C LEU A 123 -4.27 8.22 -11.51
N ALA A 124 -3.50 7.97 -12.58
CA ALA A 124 -4.00 7.35 -13.80
C ALA A 124 -4.53 5.93 -13.56
N VAL A 125 -3.80 5.12 -12.79
CA VAL A 125 -4.18 3.74 -12.42
C VAL A 125 -5.43 3.72 -11.54
N VAL A 126 -5.54 4.63 -10.56
CA VAL A 126 -6.75 4.76 -9.72
C VAL A 126 -7.93 5.23 -10.56
N GLY A 127 -7.73 6.17 -11.50
CA GLY A 127 -8.75 6.62 -12.44
C GLY A 127 -9.25 5.47 -13.32
N LEU A 128 -8.34 4.66 -13.86
CA LEU A 128 -8.68 3.47 -14.63
C LEU A 128 -9.44 2.45 -13.77
N TRP A 129 -8.96 2.16 -12.57
CA TRP A 129 -9.63 1.25 -11.63
C TRP A 129 -11.06 1.72 -11.36
N ALA A 130 -11.25 3.01 -11.06
CA ALA A 130 -12.55 3.59 -10.80
C ALA A 130 -13.47 3.49 -12.02
N GLY A 131 -12.97 3.82 -13.22
CA GLY A 131 -13.72 3.68 -14.47
C GLY A 131 -14.16 2.23 -14.73
N LEU A 132 -13.22 1.28 -14.65
CA LEU A 132 -13.51 -0.15 -14.81
C LEU A 132 -14.49 -0.66 -13.75
N PHE A 133 -14.36 -0.21 -12.51
CA PHE A 133 -15.28 -0.58 -11.43
C PHE A 133 -16.68 0.00 -11.65
N GLN A 134 -16.81 1.22 -12.14
CA GLN A 134 -18.13 1.83 -12.43
C GLN A 134 -18.85 1.10 -13.57
N ILE A 135 -18.11 0.66 -14.60
CA ILE A 135 -18.66 -0.07 -15.75
C ILE A 135 -18.99 -1.51 -15.37
N SER A 136 -18.02 -2.24 -14.83
CA SER A 136 -18.16 -3.69 -14.57
C SER A 136 -18.88 -4.04 -13.28
N ARG A 137 -18.92 -3.09 -12.31
CA ARG A 137 -19.34 -3.33 -10.91
C ARG A 137 -18.55 -4.44 -10.19
N MET A 138 -17.41 -4.86 -10.75
CA MET A 138 -16.59 -5.96 -10.24
C MET A 138 -15.22 -5.45 -9.80
N VAL A 139 -14.92 -5.58 -8.50
CA VAL A 139 -13.63 -5.18 -7.91
C VAL A 139 -12.47 -5.97 -8.52
N SER A 140 -12.67 -7.26 -8.83
CA SER A 140 -11.63 -8.11 -9.42
C SER A 140 -11.21 -7.62 -10.80
N ILE A 141 -12.16 -7.32 -11.69
CA ILE A 141 -11.89 -6.80 -13.05
C ILE A 141 -11.15 -5.46 -12.96
N ALA A 142 -11.65 -4.54 -12.13
CA ALA A 142 -11.00 -3.24 -11.93
C ALA A 142 -9.56 -3.40 -11.41
N SER A 143 -9.33 -4.31 -10.47
CA SER A 143 -8.01 -4.55 -9.87
C SER A 143 -7.03 -5.22 -10.85
N LEU A 144 -7.49 -6.19 -11.64
CA LEU A 144 -6.70 -6.81 -12.73
C LEU A 144 -6.33 -5.80 -13.81
N GLY A 145 -7.29 -4.94 -14.21
CA GLY A 145 -7.04 -3.87 -15.18
C GLY A 145 -6.01 -2.85 -14.66
N ALA A 146 -6.14 -2.43 -13.40
CA ALA A 146 -5.18 -1.54 -12.75
C ALA A 146 -3.79 -2.16 -12.62
N ALA A 147 -3.70 -3.42 -12.16
CA ALA A 147 -2.45 -4.16 -12.04
C ALA A 147 -1.76 -4.34 -13.40
N THR A 148 -2.51 -4.57 -14.47
CA THR A 148 -1.96 -4.68 -15.83
C THR A 148 -1.54 -3.32 -16.39
N ALA A 149 -2.35 -2.29 -16.21
CA ALA A 149 -2.09 -0.96 -16.77
C ALA A 149 -0.90 -0.27 -16.09
N PHE A 150 -0.66 -0.54 -14.81
CA PHE A 150 0.43 0.09 -14.08
C PHE A 150 1.81 -0.09 -14.73
N PRO A 151 2.31 -1.30 -15.01
CA PRO A 151 3.58 -1.48 -15.70
C PRO A 151 3.54 -0.91 -17.11
N VAL A 152 2.44 -1.07 -17.86
CA VAL A 152 2.31 -0.50 -19.21
C VAL A 152 2.53 1.02 -19.21
N LEU A 153 1.89 1.74 -18.28
CA LEU A 153 2.04 3.19 -18.14
C LEU A 153 3.46 3.58 -17.71
N VAL A 154 4.10 2.81 -16.82
CA VAL A 154 5.48 3.05 -16.39
C VAL A 154 6.47 2.87 -17.55
N PHE A 155 6.34 1.79 -18.33
CA PHE A 155 7.20 1.55 -19.50
C PHE A 155 7.04 2.65 -20.55
N TRP A 156 5.81 3.16 -20.74
CA TRP A 156 5.53 4.20 -21.74
C TRP A 156 6.00 5.60 -21.31
N LEU A 157 5.74 6.00 -20.06
CA LEU A 157 6.06 7.34 -19.56
C LEU A 157 7.50 7.48 -19.05
N HIS A 158 8.13 6.38 -18.64
CA HIS A 158 9.50 6.36 -18.15
C HIS A 158 10.35 5.32 -18.89
N PRO A 159 10.59 5.49 -20.20
CA PRO A 159 11.24 4.48 -21.05
C PRO A 159 12.70 4.23 -20.66
N THR A 160 13.38 5.21 -20.04
CA THR A 160 14.79 5.11 -19.65
C THR A 160 14.99 4.70 -18.18
N GLN A 161 13.93 4.66 -17.37
CA GLN A 161 14.03 4.31 -15.95
C GLN A 161 13.78 2.83 -15.73
N SER A 162 14.77 2.00 -16.13
CA SER A 162 14.72 0.55 -15.96
C SER A 162 14.36 0.12 -14.53
N PHE A 163 14.83 0.88 -13.54
CA PHE A 163 14.50 0.66 -12.15
C PHE A 163 12.99 0.75 -11.86
N LEU A 164 12.34 1.80 -12.33
CA LEU A 164 10.91 2.01 -12.14
C LEU A 164 10.09 0.95 -12.89
N GLN A 165 10.55 0.53 -14.06
CA GLN A 165 9.94 -0.54 -14.85
C GLN A 165 9.91 -1.88 -14.11
N TRP A 166 11.04 -2.35 -13.57
CA TRP A 166 11.10 -3.58 -12.79
C TRP A 166 10.26 -3.51 -11.51
N THR A 167 10.27 -2.35 -10.86
CA THR A 167 9.42 -2.07 -9.70
C THR A 167 7.94 -2.23 -10.04
N SER A 168 7.53 -1.70 -11.20
CA SER A 168 6.14 -1.73 -11.62
C SER A 168 5.61 -3.14 -11.87
N ILE A 169 6.46 -4.02 -12.39
CA ILE A 169 6.14 -5.44 -12.57
C ILE A 169 5.99 -6.11 -11.20
N GLY A 170 6.92 -5.87 -10.27
CA GLY A 170 6.90 -6.49 -8.95
C GLY A 170 5.70 -6.10 -8.08
N ILE A 171 5.18 -4.87 -8.21
CA ILE A 171 3.99 -4.43 -7.48
C ILE A 171 2.68 -4.99 -8.09
N SER A 172 2.72 -5.35 -9.38
CA SER A 172 1.55 -5.84 -10.11
C SER A 172 1.33 -7.36 -10.06
N LEU A 173 2.29 -8.12 -9.53
CA LEU A 173 2.22 -9.58 -9.30
C LEU A 173 1.78 -9.90 -7.87
#